data_AF-A0A820CXJ3-F1
#
_entry.id   AF-A0A820CXJ3-F1
#
_cell.length_a   1.000
_cell.length_b   1.000
_cell.length_c   1.000
_cell.angle_alpha   90.00
_cell.angle_beta   90.00
_cell.angle_gamma   90.00
#
_symmetry.space_group_name_H-M   'P 1'
#
loop_
_entity.id
_entity.type
_entity.pdbx_description
1 polymer ?
#
loop_
_entity_poly.entity_id
_entity_poly.type
_entity_poly.pdbx_seq_one_letter_code
_entity_poly.pdbx_strand_id
1 'polypeptide(L)'
;NLKAMKAAGWMIFLGDMLHNFIDGLTLGAAFMVSIGEGLRMSLPIICEEFPHELGDIAVLLSSGLSIGQALVVNFLAACSCYLGFFIGAKLGELEEFHGWIYALAGGMFVYIGLADMIPELVSMGDEVEKDFMNLQKPITIYLKLKILFYQNSGVVLGIAIMFLLAKYGTHLENLVQL
;
A
#
# COMPACT_ATOMS: atom_id res chain seq x y z
N ASN A 1 -10.17 -21.35 5.82
CA ASN A 1 -9.71 -22.50 5.02
C ASN A 1 -8.74 -21.96 3.98
N LEU A 2 -7.46 -21.74 4.34
CA LEU A 2 -6.45 -21.10 3.48
C LEU A 2 -6.30 -21.81 2.11
N LYS A 3 -6.52 -23.13 2.09
CA LYS A 3 -6.49 -23.95 0.86
C LYS A 3 -7.67 -23.71 -0.09
N ALA A 4 -8.74 -23.07 0.38
CA ALA A 4 -9.91 -22.71 -0.42
C ALA A 4 -9.99 -21.20 -0.72
N MET A 5 -8.93 -20.44 -0.39
CA MET A 5 -8.85 -19.02 -0.73
C MET A 5 -8.85 -18.84 -2.24
N LYS A 6 -9.70 -17.91 -2.74
CA LYS A 6 -9.76 -17.58 -4.17
C LYS A 6 -8.39 -17.07 -4.67
N ALA A 7 -8.14 -17.18 -5.97
CA ALA A 7 -6.91 -16.71 -6.60
C ALA A 7 -6.59 -15.24 -6.25
N ALA A 8 -7.60 -14.38 -6.19
CA ALA A 8 -7.47 -12.97 -5.78
C ALA A 8 -6.79 -12.81 -4.40
N GLY A 9 -7.17 -13.60 -3.40
CA GLY A 9 -6.55 -13.53 -2.08
C GLY A 9 -5.08 -13.97 -2.06
N TRP A 10 -4.68 -14.88 -2.95
CA TRP A 10 -3.27 -15.28 -3.10
C TRP A 10 -2.44 -14.21 -3.83
N MET A 11 -3.04 -13.54 -4.81
CA MET A 11 -2.39 -12.44 -5.52
C MET A 11 -2.13 -11.27 -4.56
N ILE A 12 -3.14 -10.87 -3.78
CA ILE A 12 -3.00 -9.82 -2.76
C ILE A 12 -1.92 -10.20 -1.74
N PHE A 13 -1.98 -11.40 -1.15
CA PHE A 13 -0.98 -11.81 -0.15
C PHE A 13 0.46 -11.75 -0.68
N LEU A 14 0.70 -12.20 -1.92
CA LEU A 14 2.05 -12.17 -2.51
C LEU A 14 2.46 -10.77 -2.97
N GLY A 15 1.52 -9.99 -3.47
CA GLY A 15 1.74 -8.59 -3.86
C GLY A 15 2.13 -7.75 -2.65
N ASP A 16 1.35 -7.88 -1.57
CA ASP A 16 1.57 -7.21 -0.29
C ASP A 16 2.93 -7.62 0.33
N MET A 17 3.28 -8.93 0.31
CA MET A 17 4.63 -9.36 0.72
C MET A 17 5.77 -8.68 -0.07
N LEU A 18 5.58 -8.40 -1.35
CA LEU A 18 6.59 -7.71 -2.16
C LEU A 18 6.58 -6.20 -1.89
N HIS A 19 5.41 -5.60 -1.69
CA HIS A 19 5.24 -4.21 -1.29
C HIS A 19 6.00 -3.93 0.01
N ASN A 20 5.61 -4.63 1.07
CA ASN A 20 6.17 -4.50 2.40
C ASN A 20 7.68 -4.73 2.41
N PHE A 21 8.18 -5.71 1.64
CA PHE A 21 9.61 -5.93 1.48
C PHE A 21 10.35 -4.71 0.91
N ILE A 22 9.79 -4.06 -0.11
CA ILE A 22 10.40 -2.89 -0.76
C ILE A 22 10.33 -1.65 0.13
N ASP A 23 9.25 -1.48 0.90
CA ASP A 23 9.16 -0.45 1.93
C ASP A 23 10.24 -0.61 2.98
N GLY A 24 10.39 -1.84 3.48
CA GLY A 24 11.48 -2.21 4.38
C GLY A 24 12.85 -1.88 3.77
N LEU A 25 13.09 -2.31 2.53
CA LEU A 25 14.35 -2.07 1.82
C LEU A 25 14.69 -0.57 1.74
N THR A 26 13.71 0.24 1.39
CA THR A 26 13.80 1.70 1.26
C THR A 26 14.07 2.34 2.61
N LEU A 27 13.34 1.92 3.64
CA LEU A 27 13.47 2.43 5.00
C LEU A 27 14.85 2.08 5.59
N GLY A 28 15.29 0.83 5.41
CA GLY A 28 16.61 0.37 5.86
C GLY A 28 17.74 1.16 5.22
N ALA A 29 17.67 1.42 3.91
CA ALA A 29 18.65 2.24 3.22
C ALA A 29 18.64 3.70 3.71
N ALA A 30 17.46 4.28 3.92
CA ALA A 30 17.31 5.66 4.40
C ALA A 30 17.91 5.86 5.81
N PHE A 31 17.73 4.90 6.73
CA PHE A 31 18.34 4.97 8.07
C PHE A 31 19.87 4.86 8.08
N MET A 32 20.48 4.30 7.03
CA MET A 32 21.94 4.29 6.89
C MET A 32 22.49 5.62 6.41
N VAL A 33 21.67 6.46 5.76
CA VAL A 33 22.05 7.82 5.42
C VAL A 33 22.03 8.69 6.67
N SER A 34 20.91 8.73 7.39
CA SER A 34 20.80 9.36 8.71
C SER A 34 19.50 8.97 9.43
N ILE A 35 19.42 9.23 10.73
CA ILE A 35 18.16 9.09 11.49
C ILE A 35 17.08 10.03 10.92
N GLY A 36 17.44 11.25 10.53
CA GLY A 36 16.52 12.22 9.95
C GLY A 36 15.94 11.75 8.62
N GLU A 37 16.77 11.16 7.76
CA GLU A 37 16.34 10.58 6.48
C GLU A 37 15.42 9.37 6.68
N GLY A 38 15.76 8.46 7.60
CA GLY A 38 14.90 7.33 7.95
C GLY A 38 13.53 7.76 8.48
N LEU A 39 13.48 8.79 9.34
CA LEU A 39 12.22 9.36 9.83
C LEU A 39 11.43 10.11 8.76
N ARG A 40 12.12 10.75 7.81
CA ARG A 40 11.47 11.42 6.66
C ARG A 40 10.81 10.40 5.74
N MET A 41 11.43 9.23 5.57
CA MET A 41 10.92 8.15 4.74
C MET A 41 9.80 7.35 5.41
N SER A 42 9.84 7.19 6.73
CA SER A 42 8.84 6.39 7.47
C SER A 42 7.44 6.99 7.46
N LEU A 43 7.32 8.33 7.49
CA LEU A 43 6.02 8.97 7.58
C LEU A 43 5.14 8.77 6.32
N PRO A 44 5.63 9.01 5.08
CA PRO A 44 4.92 8.64 3.86
C PRO A 44 4.51 7.17 3.83
N ILE A 45 5.45 6.25 4.13
CA ILE A 45 5.21 4.80 4.14
C ILE A 45 4.07 4.45 5.10
N ILE A 46 4.09 4.96 6.34
CA ILE A 46 3.00 4.71 7.29
C ILE A 46 1.65 5.25 6.78
N CYS A 47 1.67 6.41 6.12
CA CYS A 47 0.46 7.03 5.60
C CYS A 47 -0.15 6.27 4.41
N GLU A 48 0.64 5.57 3.59
CA GLU A 48 0.14 4.74 2.49
C GLU A 48 -0.17 3.31 2.93
N GLU A 49 0.59 2.75 3.87
CA GLU A 49 0.37 1.39 4.37
C GLU A 49 -0.92 1.26 5.17
N PHE A 50 -1.28 2.27 5.99
CA PHE A 50 -2.53 2.19 6.76
C PHE A 50 -3.78 1.96 5.90
N PRO A 51 -4.05 2.75 4.84
CA PRO A 51 -5.17 2.47 3.95
C PRO A 51 -4.97 1.22 3.08
N HIS A 52 -3.73 0.90 2.67
CA HIS A 52 -3.41 -0.29 1.87
C HIS A 52 -3.81 -1.57 2.61
N GLU A 53 -3.32 -1.74 3.83
CA GLU A 53 -3.54 -2.93 4.67
C GLU A 53 -5.04 -3.12 5.03
N LEU A 54 -5.79 -2.02 5.18
CA LEU A 54 -7.24 -2.08 5.35
C LEU A 54 -7.96 -2.57 4.09
N GLY A 55 -7.46 -2.19 2.91
CA GLY A 55 -7.92 -2.69 1.62
C GLY A 55 -7.68 -4.18 1.49
N ASP A 56 -6.45 -4.63 1.78
CA ASP A 56 -6.07 -6.04 1.69
C ASP A 56 -6.90 -6.93 2.60
N ILE A 57 -7.17 -6.50 3.84
CA ILE A 57 -8.10 -7.20 4.74
C ILE A 57 -9.49 -7.33 4.10
N ALA A 58 -10.01 -6.29 3.43
CA ALA A 58 -11.32 -6.36 2.78
C ALA A 58 -11.35 -7.40 1.64
N VAL A 59 -10.28 -7.47 0.83
CA VAL A 59 -10.17 -8.46 -0.25
C VAL A 59 -9.96 -9.87 0.30
N LEU A 60 -9.15 -10.02 1.34
CA LEU A 60 -8.95 -11.30 2.02
C LEU A 60 -10.26 -11.84 2.60
N LEU A 61 -11.12 -10.97 3.14
CA LEU A 61 -12.48 -11.34 3.57
C LEU A 61 -13.36 -11.77 2.39
N SER A 62 -13.37 -11.02 1.28
CA SER A 62 -14.17 -11.35 0.07
C SER A 62 -13.67 -12.64 -0.63
N SER A 63 -12.42 -13.00 -0.39
CA SER A 63 -11.80 -14.24 -0.85
C SER A 63 -12.20 -15.50 -0.05
N GLY A 64 -12.94 -15.32 1.07
CA GLY A 64 -13.50 -16.40 1.88
C GLY A 64 -12.76 -16.68 3.19
N LEU A 65 -11.87 -15.79 3.64
CA LEU A 65 -11.24 -15.88 4.95
C LEU A 65 -12.14 -15.28 6.04
N SER A 66 -11.99 -15.78 7.28
CA SER A 66 -12.56 -15.10 8.45
C SER A 66 -11.71 -13.88 8.84
N ILE A 67 -12.27 -12.94 9.62
CA ILE A 67 -11.54 -11.75 10.09
C ILE A 67 -10.21 -12.11 10.73
N GLY A 68 -10.18 -13.09 11.65
CA GLY A 68 -8.93 -13.51 12.28
C GLY A 68 -7.93 -14.12 11.30
N GLN A 69 -8.40 -14.82 10.26
CA GLN A 69 -7.51 -15.36 9.21
C GLN A 69 -6.95 -14.25 8.33
N ALA A 70 -7.80 -13.29 7.92
CA ALA A 70 -7.39 -12.14 7.12
C ALA A 70 -6.30 -11.34 7.86
N LEU A 71 -6.53 -11.00 9.13
CA LEU A 71 -5.55 -10.30 9.97
C LEU A 71 -4.21 -11.03 10.08
N VAL A 72 -4.23 -12.36 10.26
CA VAL A 72 -3.00 -13.15 10.36
C VAL A 72 -2.25 -13.20 9.03
N VAL A 73 -2.96 -13.38 7.91
CA VAL A 73 -2.36 -13.41 6.57
C VAL A 73 -1.71 -12.07 6.25
N ASN A 74 -2.43 -10.98 6.50
CA ASN A 74 -1.96 -9.61 6.33
C ASN A 74 -0.72 -9.32 7.21
N PHE A 75 -0.78 -9.68 8.49
CA PHE A 75 0.37 -9.53 9.39
C PHE A 75 1.59 -10.35 8.94
N LEU A 76 1.39 -11.55 8.40
CA LEU A 76 2.48 -12.36 7.86
C LEU A 76 3.10 -11.73 6.61
N ALA A 77 2.29 -11.06 5.78
CA ALA A 77 2.80 -10.31 4.65
C ALA A 77 3.62 -9.09 5.10
N ALA A 78 3.12 -8.31 6.07
CA ALA A 78 3.84 -7.21 6.71
C ALA A 78 5.19 -7.61 7.33
N CYS A 79 5.35 -8.86 7.79
CA CYS A 79 6.63 -9.34 8.30
C CYS A 79 7.76 -9.35 7.26
N SER A 80 7.45 -9.34 5.95
CA SER A 80 8.44 -9.21 4.88
C SER A 80 9.19 -7.87 4.94
N CYS A 81 8.59 -6.83 5.51
CA CYS A 81 9.20 -5.51 5.71
C CYS A 81 10.47 -5.60 6.56
N TYR A 82 10.50 -6.43 7.61
CA TYR A 82 11.71 -6.61 8.40
C TYR A 82 12.87 -7.20 7.58
N LEU A 83 12.58 -8.16 6.69
CA LEU A 83 13.60 -8.73 5.81
C LEU A 83 14.13 -7.69 4.84
N GLY A 84 13.23 -6.90 4.24
CA GLY A 84 13.57 -5.74 3.43
C GLY A 84 14.48 -4.78 4.18
N PHE A 85 14.10 -4.40 5.39
CA PHE A 85 14.84 -3.48 6.25
C PHE A 85 16.27 -3.92 6.50
N PHE A 86 16.49 -5.17 6.92
CA PHE A 86 17.85 -5.64 7.18
C PHE A 86 18.71 -5.71 5.92
N ILE A 87 18.13 -6.09 4.78
CA ILE A 87 18.85 -6.09 3.50
C ILE A 87 19.14 -4.66 3.06
N GLY A 88 18.17 -3.76 3.18
CA GLY A 88 18.28 -2.35 2.83
C GLY A 88 19.31 -1.62 3.67
N ALA A 89 19.35 -1.90 4.97
CA ALA A 89 20.39 -1.39 5.86
C ALA A 89 21.78 -1.88 5.45
N LYS A 90 21.93 -3.19 5.17
CA LYS A 90 23.22 -3.73 4.73
C LYS A 90 23.69 -3.14 3.41
N LEU A 91 22.80 -3.00 2.42
CA LEU A 91 23.13 -2.40 1.12
C LEU A 91 23.30 -0.88 1.23
N GLY A 92 22.60 -0.24 2.17
CA GLY A 92 22.65 1.19 2.43
C GLY A 92 23.97 1.67 3.04
N GLU A 93 24.83 0.79 3.53
CA GLU A 93 26.22 1.14 3.88
C GLU A 93 27.05 1.55 2.64
N LEU A 94 26.60 1.14 1.45
CA LEU A 94 27.26 1.41 0.18
C LEU A 94 26.45 2.47 -0.60
N GLU A 95 26.97 3.69 -0.70
CA GLU A 95 26.29 4.82 -1.35
C GLU A 95 25.86 4.52 -2.81
N GLU A 96 26.60 3.67 -3.51
CA GLU A 96 26.29 3.27 -4.89
C GLU A 96 24.92 2.56 -5.02
N PHE A 97 24.43 1.91 -3.94
CA PHE A 97 23.18 1.17 -3.96
C PHE A 97 21.94 2.00 -3.62
N HIS A 98 22.10 3.19 -3.01
CA HIS A 98 20.95 4.04 -2.64
C HIS A 98 20.09 4.38 -3.85
N GLY A 99 20.70 4.80 -4.97
CA GLY A 99 19.98 5.14 -6.19
C GLY A 99 19.24 3.95 -6.79
N TRP A 100 19.82 2.75 -6.74
CA TRP A 100 19.18 1.52 -7.25
C TRP A 100 18.00 1.09 -6.38
N ILE A 101 18.13 1.19 -5.06
CA ILE A 101 17.05 0.88 -4.11
C ILE A 101 15.88 1.83 -4.33
N TYR A 102 16.13 3.14 -4.42
CA TYR A 102 15.06 4.11 -4.67
C TYR A 102 14.44 4.01 -6.06
N ALA A 103 15.22 3.66 -7.09
CA ALA A 103 14.70 3.40 -8.43
C ALA A 103 13.80 2.15 -8.46
N LEU A 104 14.22 1.08 -7.77
CA LEU A 104 13.42 -0.13 -7.60
C LEU A 104 12.12 0.20 -6.86
N ALA A 105 12.20 0.93 -5.74
CA ALA A 105 11.04 1.34 -4.96
C ALA A 105 10.05 2.19 -5.77
N GLY A 106 10.53 3.24 -6.44
CA GLY A 106 9.70 4.08 -7.29
C GLY A 106 9.04 3.31 -8.44
N GLY A 107 9.78 2.40 -9.08
CA GLY A 107 9.23 1.54 -10.13
C GLY A 107 8.15 0.59 -9.60
N MET A 108 8.35 0.05 -8.40
CA MET A 108 7.40 -0.85 -7.75
C MET A 108 6.13 -0.09 -7.32
N PHE A 109 6.24 1.12 -6.75
CA PHE A 109 5.06 1.95 -6.43
C PHE A 109 4.20 2.24 -7.66
N VAL A 110 4.82 2.53 -8.81
CA VAL A 110 4.10 2.69 -10.08
C VAL A 110 3.45 1.37 -10.51
N TYR A 111 4.15 0.23 -10.37
CA TYR A 111 3.61 -1.08 -10.70
C TYR A 111 2.40 -1.45 -9.83
N ILE A 112 2.49 -1.39 -8.49
CA ILE A 112 1.35 -1.71 -7.62
C ILE A 112 0.21 -0.71 -7.82
N GLY A 113 0.50 0.58 -7.93
CA GLY A 113 -0.53 1.59 -8.18
C GLY A 113 -1.33 1.29 -9.45
N LEU A 114 -0.68 0.84 -10.53
CA LEU A 114 -1.34 0.58 -11.81
C LEU A 114 -1.88 -0.84 -11.97
N ALA A 115 -1.13 -1.84 -11.53
CA ALA A 115 -1.40 -3.25 -11.80
C ALA A 115 -2.23 -3.92 -10.70
N ASP A 116 -2.25 -3.37 -9.48
CA ASP A 116 -2.96 -3.95 -8.34
C ASP A 116 -4.11 -3.03 -7.88
N MET A 117 -3.78 -1.80 -7.48
CA MET A 117 -4.77 -0.88 -6.90
C MET A 117 -5.85 -0.44 -7.88
N ILE A 118 -5.52 -0.11 -9.13
CA ILE A 118 -6.53 0.31 -10.12
C ILE A 118 -7.53 -0.82 -10.42
N PRO A 119 -7.09 -2.05 -10.77
CA PRO A 119 -8.00 -3.18 -10.98
C PRO A 119 -8.91 -3.45 -9.78
N GLU A 120 -8.37 -3.40 -8.56
CA GLU A 120 -9.15 -3.65 -7.35
C GLU A 120 -10.16 -2.53 -7.07
N LEU A 121 -9.77 -1.25 -7.27
CA LEU A 121 -10.70 -0.12 -7.15
C LEU A 121 -11.90 -0.26 -8.10
N VAL A 122 -11.66 -0.78 -9.31
CA VAL A 122 -12.71 -1.05 -10.31
C VAL A 122 -13.56 -2.26 -9.89
N SER A 123 -12.95 -3.35 -9.45
CA SER A 123 -13.66 -4.57 -9.03
C SER A 123 -14.62 -4.29 -7.86
N MET A 124 -14.17 -3.53 -6.85
CA MET A 124 -14.98 -3.12 -5.71
C MET A 124 -16.18 -2.25 -6.16
N GLY A 125 -15.97 -1.35 -7.13
CA GLY A 125 -17.05 -0.55 -7.71
C GLY A 125 -18.12 -1.41 -8.38
N ASP A 126 -17.69 -2.44 -9.13
CA ASP A 126 -18.58 -3.40 -9.80
C ASP A 126 -19.33 -4.29 -8.81
N GLU A 127 -18.70 -4.71 -7.71
CA GLU A 127 -19.35 -5.49 -6.65
C GLU A 127 -20.45 -4.69 -5.96
N VAL A 128 -20.17 -3.43 -5.59
CA VAL A 128 -21.19 -2.52 -5.05
C VAL A 128 -22.33 -2.39 -6.05
N GLU A 129 -22.05 -2.16 -7.33
CA GLU A 129 -23.08 -2.07 -8.36
C GLU A 129 -23.99 -3.33 -8.39
N LYS A 130 -23.40 -4.53 -8.37
CA LYS A 130 -24.12 -5.81 -8.36
C LYS A 130 -24.99 -5.99 -7.12
N ASP A 131 -24.52 -5.60 -5.95
CA ASP A 131 -25.30 -5.70 -4.71
C ASP A 131 -26.57 -4.84 -4.77
N PHE A 132 -26.48 -3.65 -5.38
CA PHE A 132 -27.66 -2.81 -5.62
C PHE A 132 -28.62 -3.40 -6.65
N MET A 133 -28.12 -4.10 -7.68
CA MET A 133 -28.97 -4.87 -8.62
C MET A 133 -29.71 -6.00 -7.93
N ASN A 134 -29.00 -6.77 -7.09
CA ASN A 134 -29.57 -7.90 -6.36
C ASN A 134 -30.66 -7.47 -5.37
N LEU A 135 -30.57 -6.25 -4.85
CA LEU A 135 -31.61 -5.62 -4.03
C LEU A 135 -32.84 -5.13 -4.83
N GLN A 136 -32.91 -5.40 -6.15
CA GLN A 136 -33.95 -4.90 -7.07
C GLN A 136 -34.14 -3.38 -7.02
N LYS A 137 -33.15 -2.64 -6.51
CA LYS A 137 -33.16 -1.18 -6.56
C LYS A 137 -32.67 -0.79 -7.96
N PRO A 138 -33.37 0.11 -8.68
CA PRO A 138 -32.85 0.60 -9.94
C PRO A 138 -31.48 1.23 -9.69
N ILE A 139 -30.46 0.79 -10.42
CA ILE A 139 -29.18 1.50 -10.46
C ILE A 139 -29.45 2.83 -11.13
N THR A 140 -29.60 3.87 -10.31
CA THR A 140 -29.75 5.23 -10.80
C THR A 140 -28.38 5.71 -11.30
N ILE A 141 -28.34 6.44 -12.41
CA ILE A 141 -27.15 7.16 -12.90
C ILE A 141 -26.42 7.92 -11.77
N TYR A 142 -27.19 8.39 -10.78
CA TYR A 142 -26.72 9.02 -9.56
C TYR A 142 -25.79 8.15 -8.70
N LEU A 143 -26.04 6.83 -8.58
CA LEU A 143 -25.19 5.92 -7.80
C LEU A 143 -23.84 5.72 -8.48
N LYS A 144 -23.82 5.49 -9.81
CA LYS A 144 -22.56 5.39 -10.57
C LYS A 144 -21.74 6.68 -10.49
N LEU A 145 -22.39 7.83 -10.63
CA LEU A 145 -21.72 9.13 -10.46
C LEU A 145 -21.18 9.34 -9.04
N LYS A 146 -21.88 8.84 -8.01
CA LYS A 146 -21.39 8.87 -6.63
C LYS A 146 -20.15 8.00 -6.43
N ILE A 147 -20.16 6.75 -6.90
CA ILE A 147 -19.01 5.84 -6.78
C ILE A 147 -17.80 6.48 -7.47
N LEU A 148 -17.97 6.96 -8.70
CA LEU A 148 -16.91 7.65 -9.44
C LEU A 148 -16.38 8.88 -8.68
N PHE A 149 -17.27 9.69 -8.11
CA PHE A 149 -16.90 10.87 -7.33
C PHE A 149 -16.08 10.50 -6.09
N TYR A 150 -16.53 9.52 -5.31
CA TYR A 150 -15.80 9.07 -4.12
C TYR A 150 -14.43 8.49 -4.47
N GLN A 151 -14.33 7.67 -5.51
CA GLN A 151 -13.06 7.12 -6.00
C GLN A 151 -12.08 8.23 -6.42
N ASN A 152 -12.51 9.16 -7.29
CA ASN A 152 -11.66 10.26 -7.73
C ASN A 152 -11.27 11.20 -6.57
N SER A 153 -12.19 11.46 -5.63
CA SER A 153 -11.88 12.27 -4.45
C SER A 153 -10.82 11.62 -3.56
N GLY A 154 -10.87 10.29 -3.39
CA GLY A 154 -9.87 9.52 -2.65
C GLY A 154 -8.50 9.55 -3.33
N VAL A 155 -8.46 9.35 -4.64
CA VAL A 155 -7.20 9.43 -5.42
C VAL A 155 -6.58 10.82 -5.34
N VAL A 156 -7.37 11.87 -5.55
CA VAL A 156 -6.87 13.26 -5.45
C VAL A 156 -6.38 13.58 -4.04
N LEU A 157 -7.11 13.13 -3.01
CA LEU A 157 -6.70 13.30 -1.63
C LEU A 157 -5.39 12.56 -1.32
N GLY A 158 -5.25 11.31 -1.77
CA GLY A 158 -4.03 10.52 -1.60
C GLY A 158 -2.83 11.19 -2.26
N ILE A 159 -2.97 11.63 -3.52
CA ILE A 159 -1.92 12.39 -4.23
C ILE A 159 -1.58 13.69 -3.49
N ALA A 160 -2.58 14.41 -2.99
CA ALA A 160 -2.36 15.64 -2.24
C ALA A 160 -1.60 15.40 -0.94
N ILE A 161 -1.97 14.36 -0.17
CA ILE A 161 -1.27 13.98 1.07
C ILE A 161 0.17 13.60 0.76
N MET A 162 0.40 12.73 -0.22
CA MET A 162 1.76 12.29 -0.59
C MET A 162 2.61 13.45 -1.11
N PHE A 163 2.03 14.35 -1.91
CA PHE A 163 2.72 15.57 -2.34
C PHE A 163 3.10 16.48 -1.17
N LEU A 164 2.21 16.66 -0.19
CA LEU A 164 2.49 17.46 1.00
C LEU A 164 3.59 16.82 1.85
N LEU A 165 3.55 15.50 2.06
CA LEU A 165 4.59 14.77 2.80
C LEU A 165 5.94 14.85 2.09
N ALA A 166 5.97 14.67 0.76
CA ALA A 166 7.20 14.81 -0.02
C ALA A 166 7.76 16.26 0.04
N LYS A 167 6.89 17.27 -0.03
CA LYS A 167 7.29 18.68 -0.04
C LYS A 167 7.77 19.16 1.34
N TYR A 168 7.06 18.79 2.41
CA TYR A 168 7.31 19.27 3.76
C TYR A 168 8.11 18.29 4.63
N GLY A 169 8.42 17.09 4.13
CA GLY A 169 9.20 16.09 4.84
C GLY A 169 10.58 16.58 5.26
N THR A 170 11.17 17.53 4.52
CA THR A 170 12.45 18.16 4.87
C THR A 170 12.38 19.02 6.15
N HIS A 171 11.20 19.45 6.58
CA HIS A 171 11.04 20.13 7.88
C HIS A 171 11.13 19.17 9.06
N LEU A 172 10.80 17.88 8.87
CA LEU A 172 10.96 16.86 9.92
C LEU A 172 12.44 16.60 10.21
N GLU A 173 13.28 16.58 9.18
CA GLU A 173 14.73 16.44 9.32
C GLU A 173 15.33 17.56 10.17
N ASN A 174 14.88 18.80 9.96
CA ASN A 174 15.32 19.97 10.74
C ASN A 174 14.83 19.98 12.20
N LEU A 175 13.73 19.27 12.50
CA LEU A 175 13.20 19.13 13.87
C LEU A 175 13.91 18.03 14.67
N VAL A 176 14.54 17.07 13.99
CA VAL A 176 15.21 15.91 14.60
C VAL A 176 16.74 16.04 14.52
N GLN A 177 17.28 17.23 14.21
CA GLN A 177 18.70 17.53 14.44
C GLN A 177 19.00 17.54 15.96
N LEU A 178 19.18 16.34 16.51
CA LEU A 178 19.90 16.02 17.74
C LEU A 178 21.33 15.60 17.39
#